data_AF-A0A225VRC3-F1
#
_entry.id   AF-A0A225VRC3-F1
#
_cell.length_a   1.000
_cell.length_b   1.000
_cell.length_c   1.000
_cell.angle_alpha   90.00
_cell.angle_beta   90.00
_cell.angle_gamma   90.00
#
_symmetry.space_group_name_H-M   'P 1'
#
loop_
_entity.id
_entity.type
_entity.pdbx_description
1 polymer ?
#
loop_
_entity_poly.entity_id
_entity_poly.type
_entity_poly.pdbx_seq_one_letter_code
_entity_poly.pdbx_strand_id
1 'polypeptide(L)'
;GEDMEKYIERVEDMRRQLVNMNAAIRDDEMVNIFLQSVVDSHRNVVRMFNRNNAGGAAPNLVTIVNVLLGEAEADKACAVVVTYIEEVENAIKVISQCPAPQNPKNKFKKRRKR
;
A
#
# COMPACT_ATOMS: atom_id res chain seq x y z
N GLY A 1 2.72 -8.33 -5.22
CA GLY A 1 4.17 -8.17 -5.39
C GLY A 1 4.88 -8.67 -4.16
N GLU A 2 6.20 -8.84 -4.23
CA GLU A 2 7.06 -9.09 -3.07
C GLU A 2 6.99 -7.91 -2.09
N ASP A 3 7.08 -8.17 -0.79
CA ASP A 3 7.13 -7.13 0.23
C ASP A 3 8.46 -6.35 0.14
N MET A 4 8.40 -5.02 0.26
CA MET A 4 9.54 -4.14 -0.01
C MET A 4 10.70 -4.39 0.98
N GLU A 5 10.43 -4.70 2.24
CA GLU A 5 11.48 -4.99 3.23
C GLU A 5 12.22 -6.27 2.85
N LYS A 6 11.47 -7.33 2.50
CA LYS A 6 12.05 -8.61 2.03
C LYS A 6 12.86 -8.44 0.76
N TYR A 7 12.36 -7.61 -0.16
CA TYR A 7 13.08 -7.30 -1.39
C TYR A 7 14.43 -6.63 -1.11
N ILE A 8 14.46 -5.61 -0.25
CA ILE A 8 15.69 -4.89 0.12
C ILE A 8 16.67 -5.83 0.83
N GLU A 9 16.19 -6.61 1.81
CA GLU A 9 17.02 -7.59 2.53
C GLU A 9 17.71 -8.57 1.58
N ARG A 10 16.96 -9.13 0.62
CA ARG A 10 17.50 -10.04 -0.39
C ARG A 10 18.58 -9.38 -1.26
N VAL A 11 18.38 -8.14 -1.69
CA VAL A 11 19.37 -7.42 -2.51
C VAL A 11 20.64 -7.14 -1.71
N GLU A 12 20.52 -6.76 -0.43
CA GLU A 12 21.67 -6.60 0.44
C GLU A 12 22.41 -7.92 0.71
N ASP A 13 21.69 -9.04 0.86
CA ASP A 13 22.30 -10.36 0.98
C ASP A 13 23.12 -10.73 -0.26
N MET A 14 22.57 -10.49 -1.45
CA MET A 14 23.31 -10.68 -2.71
C MET A 14 24.56 -9.80 -2.76
N ARG A 15 24.46 -8.54 -2.33
CA ARG A 15 25.62 -7.63 -2.24
C ARG A 15 26.70 -8.20 -1.32
N ARG A 16 26.33 -8.71 -0.14
CA ARG A 16 27.26 -9.35 0.81
C ARG A 16 27.94 -10.58 0.21
N GLN A 17 27.18 -11.42 -0.50
CA GLN A 17 27.73 -12.60 -1.18
C GLN A 17 28.73 -12.21 -2.28
N LEU A 18 28.42 -11.18 -3.06
CA LEU A 18 29.31 -10.68 -4.11
C LEU A 18 30.60 -10.08 -3.54
N VAL A 19 30.53 -9.38 -2.40
CA VAL A 19 31.73 -8.94 -1.67
C VAL A 19 32.62 -10.13 -1.29
N ASN A 20 32.03 -11.23 -0.80
CA ASN A 20 32.78 -12.45 -0.47
C ASN A 20 33.43 -13.11 -1.70
N MET A 21 32.89 -12.87 -2.89
CA MET A 21 33.43 -13.33 -4.18
C MET A 21 34.38 -12.30 -4.83
N ASN A 22 34.81 -11.28 -4.08
CA ASN A 22 35.66 -10.19 -4.56
C ASN A 22 35.04 -9.36 -5.70
N ALA A 23 33.70 -9.31 -5.76
CA ALA A 23 32.90 -8.54 -6.71
C ALA A 23 32.08 -7.47 -5.97
N ALA A 24 32.76 -6.56 -5.26
CA ALA A 24 32.09 -5.57 -4.43
C ALA A 24 31.26 -4.58 -5.26
N ILE A 25 29.95 -4.52 -5.00
CA ILE A 25 29.04 -3.51 -5.54
C ILE A 25 29.09 -2.27 -4.65
N ARG A 26 29.29 -1.10 -5.27
CA ARG A 26 29.35 0.19 -4.57
C ARG A 26 27.94 0.75 -4.29
N ASP A 27 27.85 1.71 -3.37
CA ASP A 27 26.56 2.30 -2.98
C ASP A 27 25.84 3.00 -4.15
N ASP A 28 26.58 3.66 -5.04
CA ASP A 28 26.03 4.30 -6.24
C ASP A 28 25.44 3.29 -7.23
N GLU A 29 26.07 2.13 -7.36
CA GLU A 29 25.56 1.04 -8.18
C GLU A 29 24.34 0.38 -7.53
N MET A 30 24.33 0.21 -6.21
CA MET A 30 23.15 -0.24 -5.46
C MET A 30 21.95 0.70 -5.62
N VAL A 31 22.18 2.01 -5.59
CA VAL A 31 21.13 3.01 -5.85
C VAL A 31 20.52 2.80 -7.23
N ASN A 32 21.34 2.58 -8.25
CA ASN A 32 20.85 2.32 -9.61
C ASN A 32 20.05 1.03 -9.70
N ILE A 33 20.51 -0.05 -9.05
CA ILE A 33 19.80 -1.33 -9.00
C ILE A 33 18.41 -1.14 -8.38
N PHE A 34 18.31 -0.42 -7.26
CA PHE A 34 17.03 -0.14 -6.61
C PHE A 34 16.10 0.73 -7.46
N LEU A 35 16.61 1.79 -8.08
CA LEU A 35 15.79 2.67 -8.91
C LEU A 35 15.29 1.98 -10.19
N GLN A 36 16.09 1.07 -10.77
CA GLN A 36 15.67 0.30 -11.95
C GLN A 36 14.60 -0.74 -11.59
N SER A 37 14.73 -1.43 -10.46
CA SER A 37 13.80 -2.50 -10.08
C SER A 37 12.41 -2.00 -9.70
N VAL A 38 12.28 -0.75 -9.24
CA VAL A 38 11.02 -0.13 -8.81
C VAL A 38 10.43 0.86 -9.83
N VAL A 39 10.96 0.89 -11.05
CA VAL A 39 10.54 1.85 -12.08
C VAL A 39 9.05 1.75 -12.43
N ASP A 40 8.52 0.53 -12.42
CA ASP A 40 7.12 0.26 -12.77
C ASP A 40 6.19 0.39 -11.56
N SER A 41 6.62 -0.02 -10.36
CA SER A 41 5.80 0.00 -9.14
C SER A 41 5.80 1.36 -8.42
N HIS A 42 6.95 2.02 -8.34
CA HIS A 42 7.14 3.30 -7.63
C HIS A 42 7.67 4.39 -8.57
N ARG A 43 7.02 4.57 -9.72
CA ARG A 43 7.43 5.53 -10.77
C ARG A 43 7.62 6.96 -10.27
N ASN A 44 6.85 7.39 -9.26
CA ASN A 44 6.99 8.72 -8.66
C ASN A 44 8.31 8.90 -7.91
N VAL A 45 8.74 7.87 -7.17
CA VAL A 45 10.02 7.82 -6.47
C VAL A 45 11.16 7.95 -7.47
N VAL A 46 11.12 7.14 -8.54
CA VAL A 46 12.14 7.17 -9.59
C VAL A 46 12.22 8.54 -10.29
N ARG A 47 11.07 9.15 -10.57
CA ARG A 47 11.02 10.50 -11.16
C ARG A 47 11.59 11.57 -10.22
N MET A 48 11.32 11.47 -8.91
CA MET A 48 11.84 12.41 -7.92
C MET A 48 13.37 12.38 -7.89
N PHE A 49 13.96 11.19 -7.83
CA PHE A 49 15.41 11.03 -7.76
C PHE A 49 16.11 11.37 -9.09
N ASN A 50 15.51 11.03 -10.23
CA ASN A 50 16.06 11.40 -11.53
C ASN A 50 16.01 12.92 -11.80
N ARG A 51 15.00 13.62 -11.29
CA ARG A 51 14.93 15.09 -11.36
C ARG A 51 16.02 15.74 -10.52
N ASN A 52 16.32 15.20 -9.34
CA ASN A 52 17.36 15.73 -8.46
C ASN A 52 18.77 15.51 -9.03
N ASN A 53 18.98 14.48 -9.85
CA ASN A 53 20.26 14.25 -10.54
C ASN A 53 20.55 15.26 -11.67
N ALA A 54 19.56 16.03 -12.13
CA ALA A 54 19.70 17.02 -13.21
C ALA A 54 20.21 18.40 -12.75
N GLY A 55 20.62 18.54 -11.47
CA GLY A 55 21.12 19.80 -10.91
C GLY A 55 21.20 19.88 -9.38
N GLY A 56 20.89 18.79 -8.67
CA GLY A 56 20.99 18.65 -7.22
C GLY A 56 21.94 17.51 -6.79
N ALA A 57 22.03 17.26 -5.49
CA ALA A 57 22.87 16.20 -4.94
C ALA A 57 22.35 14.82 -5.33
N ALA A 58 23.26 13.94 -5.75
CA ALA A 58 22.95 12.55 -6.03
C ALA A 58 22.39 11.87 -4.76
N PRO A 59 21.31 11.07 -4.89
CA PRO A 59 20.74 10.41 -3.74
C PRO A 59 21.67 9.34 -3.19
N ASN A 60 21.83 9.33 -1.87
CA ASN A 60 22.58 8.28 -1.19
C ASN A 60 21.70 7.02 -0.98
N LEU A 61 22.35 5.89 -0.77
CA LEU A 61 21.71 4.58 -0.61
C LEU A 61 20.69 4.56 0.54
N VAL A 62 21.04 5.15 1.68
CA VAL A 62 20.18 5.19 2.88
C VAL A 62 18.89 5.96 2.60
N THR A 63 18.98 7.09 1.91
CA THR A 63 17.81 7.90 1.54
C THR A 63 16.88 7.13 0.60
N ILE A 64 17.42 6.40 -0.37
CA ILE A 64 16.63 5.60 -1.31
C ILE A 64 15.87 4.49 -0.56
N VAL A 65 16.57 3.74 0.29
CA VAL A 65 15.97 2.67 1.10
C VAL A 65 14.85 3.22 1.98
N ASN A 66 15.09 4.31 2.70
CA ASN A 66 14.08 4.91 3.58
C ASN A 66 12.84 5.39 2.82
N VAL A 67 13.03 6.00 1.64
CA VAL A 67 11.90 6.45 0.81
C VAL A 67 11.09 5.27 0.29
N LEU A 68 11.75 4.21 -0.19
CA LEU A 68 11.05 3.01 -0.67
C LEU A 68 10.23 2.33 0.43
N LEU A 69 10.78 2.24 1.64
CA LEU A 69 10.06 1.69 2.79
C LEU A 69 8.86 2.57 3.17
N GLY A 70 9.05 3.89 3.25
CA GLY A 70 7.96 4.82 3.57
C GLY A 70 6.85 4.82 2.52
N GLU A 71 7.18 4.70 1.24
CA GLU A 71 6.19 4.59 0.17
C GLU A 71 5.45 3.25 0.22
N ALA A 72 6.15 2.15 0.46
CA ALA A 72 5.52 0.84 0.65
C ALA A 72 4.60 0.80 1.89
N GLU A 73 4.97 1.48 2.96
CA GLU A 73 4.13 1.66 4.15
C GLU A 73 2.89 2.52 3.83
N ALA A 74 3.05 3.63 3.11
CA ALA A 74 1.95 4.48 2.68
C ALA A 74 0.96 3.73 1.76
N ASP A 75 1.45 2.88 0.85
CA ASP A 75 0.62 2.02 0.00
C ASP A 75 -0.20 1.02 0.83
N LYS A 76 0.42 0.38 1.84
CA LYS A 76 -0.28 -0.50 2.78
C LYS A 76 -1.37 0.26 3.55
N ALA A 77 -1.06 1.46 4.04
CA ALA A 77 -2.01 2.29 4.77
C ALA A 77 -3.19 2.74 3.88
N CYS A 78 -2.92 3.14 2.63
CA CYS A 78 -3.95 3.50 1.66
C CYS A 78 -4.86 2.32 1.32
N ALA A 79 -4.32 1.12 1.13
CA ALA A 79 -5.12 -0.08 0.89
C ALA A 79 -6.09 -0.34 2.04
N VAL A 80 -5.63 -0.17 3.29
CA VAL A 80 -6.46 -0.31 4.49
C VAL A 80 -7.56 0.78 4.54
N VAL A 81 -7.25 2.03 4.19
CA VAL A 81 -8.26 3.10 4.13
C VAL A 81 -9.33 2.79 3.06
N VAL A 82 -8.94 2.27 1.89
CA VAL A 82 -9.88 1.89 0.83
C VAL A 82 -10.83 0.80 1.30
N THR A 83 -10.34 -0.23 2.01
CA THR A 83 -11.23 -1.28 2.56
C THR A 83 -12.23 -0.73 3.56
N TYR A 84 -11.80 0.21 4.44
CA TYR A 84 -12.73 0.85 5.38
C TYR A 84 -13.80 1.68 4.66
N ILE A 85 -13.45 2.38 3.59
CA ILE A 85 -14.42 3.15 2.79
C ILE A 85 -15.43 2.20 2.13
N GLU A 86 -14.97 1.09 1.54
CA GLU A 86 -15.85 0.09 0.92
C GLU A 86 -16.78 -0.58 1.96
N GLU A 87 -16.29 -0.90 3.15
CA GLU A 87 -17.10 -1.44 4.25
C GLU A 87 -18.17 -0.44 4.71
N VAL A 88 -17.81 0.83 4.85
CA VAL A 88 -18.73 1.91 5.23
C VAL A 88 -19.78 2.13 4.14
N GLU A 89 -19.39 2.18 2.86
CA GLU A 89 -20.33 2.31 1.75
C GLU A 89 -21.29 1.12 1.65
N ASN A 90 -20.80 -0.10 1.87
CA ASN A 90 -21.62 -1.30 1.90
C ASN A 90 -22.58 -1.29 3.09
N ALA A 91 -22.15 -0.87 4.29
CA ALA A 91 -23.03 -0.73 5.45
C ALA A 91 -24.14 0.32 5.24
N ILE A 92 -23.81 1.46 4.61
CA ILE A 92 -24.78 2.50 4.26
C ILE A 92 -25.81 1.97 3.26
N LYS A 93 -25.38 1.21 2.24
CA LYS A 93 -26.31 0.56 1.28
C LYS A 93 -27.25 -0.43 1.95
N VAL A 94 -26.77 -1.24 2.90
CA VAL A 94 -27.60 -2.21 3.63
C VAL A 94 -28.68 -1.51 4.47
N ILE A 95 -28.33 -0.44 5.18
CA ILE A 95 -29.30 0.33 5.99
C ILE A 95 -30.36 1.00 5.09
N SER A 96 -29.97 1.51 3.92
CA SER A 96 -30.89 2.09 2.95
C SER A 96 -31.87 1.08 2.33
N GLN A 97 -31.56 -0.22 2.40
CA GLN A 97 -32.40 -1.29 1.84
C GLN A 97 -33.32 -1.94 2.87
N CYS A 98 -33.20 -1.60 4.16
CA CYS A 98 -34.15 -2.04 5.19
C CYS A 98 -35.55 -1.46 4.89
N PRO A 99 -36.55 -2.29 4.57
CA PRO A 99 -37.90 -1.81 4.35
C PRO A 99 -38.46 -1.26 5.67
N ALA A 100 -39.13 -0.11 5.61
CA ALA A 100 -39.81 0.48 6.77
C ALA A 100 -40.70 -0.57 7.46
N PRO A 101 -40.72 -0.62 8.81
CA PRO A 101 -41.48 -1.63 9.54
C PRO A 101 -42.96 -1.56 9.16
N GLN A 102 -43.46 -2.61 8.51
CA GLN A 102 -44.87 -2.73 8.17
C GLN A 102 -45.65 -2.92 9.46
N ASN A 103 -46.37 -1.87 9.88
CA ASN A 103 -47.25 -1.86 11.04
C ASN A 103 -48.34 -2.96 10.91
N PRO A 104 -48.34 -4.01 11.78
CA PRO A 104 -49.35 -5.04 11.69
C PRO A 104 -50.67 -4.53 12.29
N LYS A 105 -51.62 -4.16 11.40
CA LYS A 105 -53.01 -3.85 11.78
C LYS A 105 -53.73 -5.12 12.27
N ASN A 106 -53.58 -5.46 13.55
CA ASN A 106 -54.34 -6.56 14.16
C ASN A 106 -55.80 -6.13 14.39
N LYS A 107 -56.71 -6.75 13.62
CA LYS A 107 -58.16 -6.55 13.72
C LYS A 107 -58.70 -7.23 14.98
N PHE A 108 -59.08 -6.42 15.97
CA PHE A 108 -59.74 -6.85 17.20
C PHE A 108 -61.15 -7.38 16.89
N LYS A 109 -61.36 -8.70 16.87
CA LYS A 109 -62.70 -9.31 16.75
C LYS A 109 -63.42 -9.25 18.10
N LYS A 110 -64.38 -8.34 18.27
CA LYS A 110 -65.34 -8.35 19.39
C LYS A 110 -66.26 -9.58 19.28
N ARG A 111 -66.13 -10.55 20.19
CA ARG A 111 -67.15 -11.58 20.43
C ARG A 111 -68.30 -10.97 21.22
N ARG A 112 -69.52 -11.00 20.66
CA ARG A 112 -70.77 -10.77 21.42
C ARG A 112 -71.09 -12.03 22.22
N LYS A 113 -71.23 -11.91 23.54
CA LYS A 113 -71.82 -12.95 24.41
C LYS A 113 -73.34 -12.94 24.23
N ARG A 114 -73.92 -14.14 24.13
CA ARG A 114 -75.33 -14.40 24.44
C ARG A 114 -75.40 -14.86 25.89
#